data_AF-A0A1I7XK48-F1
#
_entry.id   AF-A0A1I7XK48-F1
#
_cell.length_a   1.000
_cell.length_b   1.000
_cell.length_c   1.000
_cell.angle_alpha   90.00
_cell.angle_beta   90.00
_cell.angle_gamma   90.00
#
_symmetry.space_group_name_H-M   'P 1'
#
loop_
_entity.id
_entity.type
_entity.pdbx_description
1 polymer ?
#
loop_
_entity_poly.entity_id
_entity_poly.type
_entity_poly.pdbx_seq_one_letter_code
_entity_poly.pdbx_strand_id
1 'polypeptide(L)'
;MIPTWIIASILLSIFTLCSSSGLFQVRLTSQHTSSAQICVKKWRAKQFDSCLVESKLIPVGPDQQNIFELPFMFPWPTLFSLIVNSFDRNGVRLDSVIVQEQLGRNSGWKNGNKSPKDMAISYRILCQKSYFGIGCEKFCQNTDQYSCSSEGERLCRPGWTGDNCENAICSNGCSHGKCTSPDVCTCDPGFSGLACNQCQPRENCQHGFCQDNQPFTCACEPGWGGIFCERDLEFCTRHSPCRNGGICSNGGSAGYTCSCPEGFIGSSCEIALPSICEHQGICRNG
;
A
#
# COMPACT_ATOMS: atom_id res chain seq x y z
N MET A 1 0.07 24.76 -20.12
CA MET A 1 -1.37 25.04 -20.23
C MET A 1 -2.08 23.71 -20.35
N ILE A 2 -2.70 23.25 -19.26
CA ILE A 2 -3.35 21.93 -19.22
C ILE A 2 -4.70 22.05 -19.92
N PRO A 3 -5.04 21.16 -20.87
CA PRO A 3 -6.28 21.22 -21.61
C PRO A 3 -7.51 21.14 -20.68
N THR A 4 -8.48 22.03 -20.89
CA THR A 4 -9.70 22.20 -20.08
C THR A 4 -10.62 20.96 -19.99
N TRP A 5 -10.43 19.98 -20.87
CA TRP A 5 -11.13 18.69 -20.87
C TRP A 5 -10.56 17.67 -19.87
N ILE A 6 -9.31 17.84 -19.45
CA ILE A 6 -8.72 17.08 -18.33
C ILE A 6 -9.31 17.57 -17.00
N ILE A 7 -9.56 18.89 -16.88
CA ILE A 7 -10.20 19.48 -15.70
C ILE A 7 -11.68 19.05 -15.60
N ALA A 8 -12.39 18.90 -16.73
CA ALA A 8 -13.76 18.39 -16.74
C ALA A 8 -13.85 16.90 -16.32
N SER A 9 -12.85 16.09 -16.66
CA SER A 9 -12.78 14.68 -16.24
C SER A 9 -12.41 14.54 -14.76
N ILE A 10 -11.56 15.45 -14.24
CA ILE A 10 -11.24 15.51 -12.81
C ILE A 10 -12.42 16.07 -12.00
N LEU A 11 -13.16 17.05 -12.53
CA LEU A 11 -14.38 17.57 -11.89
C LEU A 11 -15.54 16.56 -11.91
N LEU A 12 -15.68 15.74 -12.96
CA LEU A 12 -16.63 14.62 -12.94
C LEU A 12 -16.24 13.55 -11.90
N SER A 13 -14.94 13.37 -11.63
CA SER A 13 -14.44 12.46 -10.58
C SER A 13 -14.50 13.04 -9.15
N ILE A 14 -14.57 14.37 -8.99
CA ILE A 14 -14.78 15.03 -7.69
C ILE A 14 -16.27 15.08 -7.33
N PHE A 15 -17.16 15.16 -8.32
CA PHE A 15 -18.62 15.09 -8.10
C PHE A 15 -19.16 13.66 -7.90
N THR A 16 -18.36 12.60 -8.12
CA THR A 16 -18.79 11.20 -7.95
C THR A 16 -18.60 10.61 -6.54
N LEU A 17 -18.28 11.41 -5.52
CA LEU A 17 -18.00 10.89 -4.17
C LEU A 17 -18.79 11.57 -3.03
N CYS A 18 -19.97 12.11 -3.31
CA CYS A 18 -20.99 12.29 -2.28
C CYS A 18 -21.89 11.03 -2.21
N SER A 19 -21.29 9.86 -2.04
CA SER A 19 -22.08 8.64 -1.82
C SER A 19 -22.78 8.75 -0.46
N SER A 20 -24.10 8.56 -0.43
CA SER A 20 -24.84 8.51 0.84
C SER A 20 -24.34 7.37 1.72
N SER A 21 -24.29 7.57 3.03
CA SER A 21 -24.03 6.49 3.99
C SER A 21 -25.23 5.53 4.07
N GLY A 22 -26.44 6.03 3.78
CA GLY A 22 -27.65 5.24 3.70
C GLY A 22 -28.88 6.05 3.29
N LEU A 23 -30.03 5.38 3.33
CA LEU A 23 -31.34 5.91 3.00
C LEU A 23 -32.28 5.78 4.20
N PHE A 24 -32.94 6.88 4.54
CA PHE A 24 -34.10 6.87 5.43
C PHE A 24 -35.36 6.82 4.57
N GLN A 25 -36.11 5.72 4.65
CA GLN A 25 -37.34 5.54 3.88
C GLN A 25 -38.56 5.79 4.76
N VAL A 26 -39.50 6.57 4.26
CA VAL A 26 -40.81 6.80 4.89
C VAL A 26 -41.89 6.45 3.89
N ARG A 27 -42.76 5.53 4.26
CA ARG A 27 -43.99 5.20 3.54
C ARG A 27 -45.16 5.91 4.20
N LEU A 28 -45.97 6.60 3.40
CA LEU A 28 -47.14 7.33 3.87
C LEU A 28 -48.41 6.87 3.15
N THR A 29 -49.47 6.67 3.92
CA THR A 29 -50.82 6.37 3.42
C THR A 29 -51.83 7.33 4.02
N SER A 30 -52.58 8.03 3.16
CA SER A 30 -53.62 8.98 3.56
C SER A 30 -54.60 9.20 2.42
N GLN A 31 -55.87 9.40 2.73
CA GLN A 31 -56.93 9.72 1.75
C GLN A 31 -57.14 11.23 1.57
N HIS A 32 -56.64 12.05 2.50
CA HIS A 32 -56.91 13.49 2.56
C HIS A 32 -55.67 14.35 2.32
N THR A 33 -54.48 13.73 2.23
CA THR A 33 -53.20 14.42 2.07
C THR A 33 -52.85 14.54 0.60
N SER A 34 -52.55 15.75 0.12
CA SER A 34 -52.00 15.95 -1.23
C SER A 34 -50.48 16.10 -1.25
N SER A 35 -49.89 16.56 -0.15
CA SER A 35 -48.44 16.68 -0.03
C SER A 35 -47.98 16.54 1.42
N ALA A 36 -46.73 16.15 1.60
CA ALA A 36 -46.12 15.94 2.91
C ALA A 36 -44.73 16.56 2.99
N GLN A 37 -44.34 16.96 4.20
CA GLN A 37 -42.98 17.39 4.54
C GLN A 37 -42.46 16.51 5.67
N ILE A 38 -41.27 15.95 5.48
CA ILE A 38 -40.61 15.06 6.42
C ILE A 38 -39.42 15.79 7.02
N CYS A 39 -39.32 15.77 8.34
CA CYS A 39 -38.20 16.32 9.09
C CYS A 39 -37.73 15.29 10.12
N VAL A 40 -36.45 14.93 10.06
CA VAL A 40 -35.78 14.10 11.06
C VAL A 40 -34.91 15.01 11.92
N LYS A 41 -35.05 14.93 13.25
CA LYS A 41 -34.22 15.66 14.21
C LYS A 41 -33.54 14.68 15.17
N LYS A 42 -32.54 15.16 15.93
CA LYS A 42 -32.05 14.43 17.10
C LYS A 42 -33.18 14.22 18.13
N TRP A 43 -33.06 13.20 18.97
CA TRP A 43 -34.01 12.97 20.06
C TRP A 43 -34.11 14.20 20.98
N ARG A 44 -35.35 14.60 21.34
CA ARG A 44 -35.68 15.80 22.16
C ARG A 44 -35.24 17.16 21.58
N ALA A 45 -34.94 17.25 20.28
CA ALA A 45 -34.72 18.53 19.64
C ALA A 45 -35.92 19.48 19.85
N LYS A 46 -35.65 20.75 20.15
CA LYS A 46 -36.67 21.79 20.35
C LYS A 46 -37.39 22.10 19.04
N GLN A 47 -38.52 22.78 19.14
CA GLN A 47 -39.39 23.12 18.00
C GLN A 47 -38.64 23.90 16.90
N PHE A 48 -37.72 24.78 17.28
CA PHE A 48 -36.93 25.62 16.36
C PHE A 48 -35.61 24.99 15.86
N ASP A 49 -35.24 23.82 16.36
CA ASP A 49 -34.01 23.16 15.92
C ASP A 49 -34.13 22.73 14.46
N SER A 50 -33.08 22.91 13.66
CA SER A 50 -33.06 22.50 12.25
C SER A 50 -33.16 20.98 12.09
N CYS A 51 -33.72 20.54 10.97
CA CYS A 51 -33.80 19.13 10.61
C CYS A 51 -32.40 18.59 10.22
N LEU A 52 -32.05 17.40 10.68
CA LEU A 52 -30.87 16.64 10.22
C LEU A 52 -31.08 16.14 8.78
N VAL A 53 -32.29 15.67 8.50
CA VAL A 53 -32.75 15.28 7.17
C VAL A 53 -34.09 15.96 6.96
N GLU A 54 -34.22 16.69 5.87
CA GLU A 54 -35.46 17.36 5.51
C GLU A 54 -35.82 17.06 4.06
N SER A 55 -37.09 16.75 3.83
CA SER A 55 -37.61 16.69 2.48
C SER A 55 -38.06 18.07 2.02
N LYS A 56 -38.01 18.31 0.71
CA LYS A 56 -38.92 19.31 0.11
C LYS A 56 -40.37 18.86 0.31
N LEU A 57 -41.36 19.72 0.02
CA LEU A 57 -42.75 19.27 -0.07
C LEU A 57 -42.87 18.19 -1.14
N ILE A 58 -43.32 17.00 -0.76
CA ILE A 58 -43.42 15.84 -1.64
C ILE A 58 -44.90 15.56 -1.91
N PRO A 59 -45.32 15.38 -3.18
CA PRO A 59 -46.70 15.01 -3.49
C PRO A 59 -47.03 13.62 -2.95
N VAL A 60 -48.26 13.46 -2.48
CA VAL A 60 -48.82 12.20 -1.99
C VAL A 60 -49.86 11.74 -3.00
N GLY A 61 -49.58 10.64 -3.68
CA GLY A 61 -50.50 10.06 -4.66
C GLY A 61 -51.64 9.29 -3.98
N PRO A 62 -52.74 9.02 -4.71
CA PRO A 62 -53.89 8.26 -4.22
C PRO A 62 -53.57 6.78 -3.95
N ASP A 63 -52.43 6.27 -4.44
CA ASP A 63 -51.99 4.90 -4.18
C ASP A 63 -51.45 4.70 -2.77
N GLN A 64 -51.75 3.54 -2.18
CA GLN A 64 -51.39 3.19 -0.80
C GLN A 64 -49.88 2.96 -0.55
N GLN A 65 -48.99 3.36 -1.46
CA GLN A 65 -47.54 3.11 -1.32
C GLN A 65 -46.69 4.29 -1.80
N ASN A 66 -46.88 5.47 -1.19
CA ASN A 66 -45.95 6.58 -1.36
C ASN A 66 -44.69 6.32 -0.50
N ILE A 67 -43.66 5.70 -1.07
CA ILE A 67 -42.36 5.50 -0.42
C ILE A 67 -41.43 6.66 -0.80
N PHE A 68 -41.03 7.44 0.20
CA PHE A 68 -40.11 8.56 0.06
C PHE A 68 -38.74 8.16 0.58
N GLU A 69 -37.70 8.44 -0.21
CA GLU A 69 -36.32 8.12 0.13
C GLU A 69 -35.54 9.40 0.43
N LEU A 70 -34.96 9.46 1.62
CA LEU A 70 -34.17 10.59 2.08
C LEU A 70 -32.73 10.12 2.32
N PRO A 71 -31.80 10.41 1.39
CA PRO A 71 -30.40 10.03 1.56
C PRO A 71 -29.76 10.82 2.71
N PHE A 72 -28.86 10.18 3.43
CA PHE A 72 -28.04 10.83 4.46
C PHE A 72 -26.57 10.47 4.32
N MET A 73 -25.70 11.36 4.79
CA MET A 73 -24.24 11.26 4.66
C MET A 73 -23.49 11.26 5.99
N PHE A 74 -24.23 11.27 7.10
CA PHE A 74 -23.69 11.35 8.46
C PHE A 74 -24.01 10.08 9.24
N PRO A 75 -23.28 9.80 10.34
CA PRO A 75 -23.63 8.75 11.28
C PRO A 75 -25.07 8.92 11.78
N TRP A 76 -25.94 7.97 11.45
CA TRP A 76 -27.34 8.07 11.86
C TRP A 76 -27.43 8.05 13.39
N PRO A 77 -28.15 9.00 14.02
CA PRO A 77 -28.10 9.21 15.47
C PRO A 77 -28.70 8.07 16.30
N THR A 78 -29.32 7.06 15.66
CA THR A 78 -30.06 5.91 16.23
C THR A 78 -31.28 6.29 17.09
N LEU A 79 -31.16 7.31 17.93
CA LEU A 79 -32.25 7.99 18.63
C LEU A 79 -32.60 9.29 17.88
N PHE A 80 -33.84 9.37 17.40
CA PHE A 80 -34.28 10.49 16.57
C PHE A 80 -35.73 10.87 16.87
N SER A 81 -36.11 12.06 16.41
CA SER A 81 -37.51 12.50 16.32
C SER A 81 -37.88 12.62 14.85
N LEU A 82 -38.84 11.85 14.37
CA LEU A 82 -39.43 11.98 13.04
C LEU A 82 -40.69 12.82 13.14
N ILE A 83 -40.78 13.85 12.31
CA ILE A 83 -41.94 14.73 12.19
C ILE A 83 -42.41 14.65 10.74
N VAL A 84 -43.67 14.26 10.54
CA VAL A 84 -44.30 14.20 9.21
C VAL A 84 -45.50 15.12 9.21
N ASN A 85 -45.39 16.24 8.50
CA ASN A 85 -46.48 17.19 8.32
C ASN A 85 -47.22 16.87 7.03
N SER A 86 -48.55 16.85 7.08
CA SER A 86 -49.42 16.69 5.91
C SER A 86 -50.09 18.00 5.53
N PHE A 87 -50.29 18.20 4.24
CA PHE A 87 -50.90 19.40 3.68
C PHE A 87 -51.99 19.03 2.67
N ASP A 88 -52.98 19.90 2.56
CA ASP A 88 -54.01 19.85 1.53
C ASP A 88 -53.54 20.50 0.22
N ARG A 89 -54.42 20.49 -0.79
CA ARG A 89 -54.10 21.00 -2.14
C ARG A 89 -53.83 22.51 -2.15
N ASN A 90 -54.27 23.23 -1.11
CA ASN A 90 -54.07 24.66 -0.93
C ASN A 90 -52.82 24.97 -0.09
N GLY A 91 -52.09 23.95 0.35
CA GLY A 91 -50.91 24.10 1.21
C GLY A 91 -51.25 24.32 2.69
N VAL A 92 -52.50 24.12 3.11
CA VAL A 92 -52.89 24.23 4.52
C VAL A 92 -52.49 22.95 5.24
N ARG A 93 -51.79 23.10 6.38
CA ARG A 93 -51.37 21.95 7.20
C ARG A 93 -52.60 21.24 7.77
N LEU A 94 -52.74 19.96 7.45
CA LEU A 94 -53.86 19.12 7.88
C LEU A 94 -53.60 18.45 9.23
N ASP A 95 -52.42 17.85 9.39
CA ASP A 95 -52.07 17.01 10.54
C ASP A 95 -50.55 16.84 10.66
N SER A 96 -50.07 16.37 11.82
CA SER A 96 -48.67 16.06 12.08
C SER A 96 -48.52 14.75 12.86
N VAL A 97 -47.66 13.85 12.38
CA VAL A 97 -47.25 12.66 13.14
C VAL A 97 -45.84 12.88 13.66
N ILE A 98 -45.67 12.67 14.97
CA ILE A 98 -44.38 12.74 15.64
C ILE A 98 -44.06 11.37 16.21
N VAL A 99 -42.88 10.87 15.89
CA VAL A 99 -42.35 9.60 16.40
C VAL A 99 -41.01 9.84 17.06
N GLN A 100 -40.80 9.28 18.24
CA GLN A 100 -39.53 9.32 18.96
C GLN A 100 -39.15 7.89 19.32
N GLU A 101 -38.14 7.36 18.67
CA GLU A 101 -37.81 5.93 18.75
C GLU A 101 -36.30 5.72 18.57
N GLN A 102 -35.85 4.52 18.92
CA GLN A 102 -34.55 4.01 18.52
C GLN A 102 -34.68 3.15 17.25
N LEU A 103 -33.94 3.50 16.21
CA LEU A 103 -33.89 2.75 14.96
C LEU A 103 -32.46 2.67 14.44
N GLY A 104 -32.02 1.44 14.15
CA GLY A 104 -30.71 1.16 13.59
C GLY A 104 -30.74 0.49 12.21
N ARG A 105 -29.56 0.04 11.80
CA ARG A 105 -29.24 -0.58 10.50
C ARG A 105 -30.22 -1.67 10.11
N ASN A 106 -30.62 -1.63 8.83
CA ASN A 106 -31.43 -2.65 8.14
C ASN A 106 -32.68 -3.04 8.94
N SER A 107 -33.28 -2.06 9.59
CA SER A 107 -34.55 -2.24 10.25
C SER A 107 -35.60 -2.66 9.22
N GLY A 108 -36.40 -3.67 9.56
CA GLY A 108 -37.66 -3.90 8.85
C GLY A 108 -38.56 -2.67 8.98
N TRP A 109 -39.63 -2.61 8.19
CA TRP A 109 -40.61 -1.53 8.30
C TRP A 109 -41.16 -1.44 9.73
N LYS A 110 -41.02 -0.27 10.34
CA LYS A 110 -41.63 0.07 11.62
C LYS A 110 -42.83 0.97 11.36
N ASN A 111 -43.94 0.71 12.05
CA ASN A 111 -45.14 1.53 11.93
C ASN A 111 -45.08 2.68 12.94
N GLY A 112 -45.42 3.89 12.50
CA GLY A 112 -45.67 5.02 13.38
C GLY A 112 -47.09 5.02 13.90
N ASN A 113 -47.37 5.92 14.85
CA ASN A 113 -48.73 6.17 15.31
C ASN A 113 -49.58 6.73 14.18
N LYS A 114 -50.86 6.34 14.15
CA LYS A 114 -51.85 6.98 13.27
C LYS A 114 -52.14 8.40 13.74
N SER A 115 -52.30 9.30 12.80
CA SER A 115 -52.74 10.66 13.08
C SER A 115 -54.27 10.72 13.31
N PRO A 116 -54.78 11.80 13.93
CA PRO A 116 -56.23 12.04 14.06
C PRO A 116 -57.01 12.00 12.73
N LYS A 117 -56.38 12.35 11.60
CA LYS A 117 -56.96 12.25 10.25
C LYS A 117 -56.62 10.95 9.50
N ASP A 118 -56.38 9.86 10.24
CA ASP A 118 -56.05 8.53 9.71
C ASP A 118 -54.82 8.48 8.78
N MET A 119 -53.92 9.46 8.86
CA MET A 119 -52.63 9.36 8.19
C MET A 119 -51.79 8.31 8.94
N ALA A 120 -51.39 7.27 8.21
CA ALA A 120 -50.49 6.24 8.73
C ALA A 120 -49.12 6.34 8.04
N ILE A 121 -48.08 6.14 8.83
CA ILE A 121 -46.70 6.12 8.34
C ILE A 121 -46.02 4.81 8.73
N SER A 122 -45.11 4.36 7.89
CA SER A 122 -44.09 3.38 8.27
C SER A 122 -42.74 3.83 7.78
N TYR A 123 -41.67 3.45 8.46
CA TYR A 123 -40.34 3.95 8.18
C TYR A 123 -39.27 2.90 8.45
N ARG A 124 -38.11 3.04 7.81
CA ARG A 124 -36.94 2.18 8.00
C ARG A 124 -35.65 2.86 7.57
N ILE A 125 -34.52 2.31 8.00
CA ILE A 125 -33.19 2.74 7.59
C ILE A 125 -32.50 1.61 6.83
N LEU A 126 -31.94 1.95 5.67
CA LEU A 126 -31.12 1.07 4.87
C LEU A 126 -29.72 1.66 4.76
N CYS A 127 -28.69 0.92 5.16
CA CYS A 127 -27.33 1.36 4.89
C CYS A 127 -26.99 1.11 3.42
N GLN A 128 -26.17 1.99 2.84
CA GLN A 128 -25.63 1.74 1.51
C GLN A 128 -24.67 0.54 1.55
N LYS A 129 -24.44 -0.10 0.40
CA LYS A 129 -23.44 -1.16 0.25
C LYS A 129 -22.09 -0.66 0.78
N SER A 130 -21.38 -1.53 1.50
CA SER A 130 -20.10 -1.22 2.17
C SER A 130 -20.20 -0.33 3.41
N TYR A 131 -21.40 0.10 3.84
CA TYR A 131 -21.60 0.74 5.14
C TYR A 131 -22.18 -0.23 6.19
N PHE A 132 -21.63 -0.13 7.39
CA PHE A 132 -21.83 -0.98 8.55
C PHE A 132 -21.99 -0.13 9.82
N GLY A 133 -22.16 -0.77 10.97
CA GLY A 133 -22.54 -0.11 12.21
C GLY A 133 -24.04 0.15 12.29
N ILE A 134 -24.54 0.38 13.51
CA ILE A 134 -25.98 0.53 13.77
C ILE A 134 -26.57 1.80 13.13
N GLY A 135 -25.74 2.79 12.81
CA GLY A 135 -26.10 4.04 12.16
C GLY A 135 -25.44 4.26 10.79
N CYS A 136 -24.98 3.20 10.11
CA CYS A 136 -24.27 3.29 8.83
C CYS A 136 -23.02 4.18 8.89
N GLU A 137 -22.32 4.19 10.02
CA GLU A 137 -21.19 5.05 10.32
C GLU A 137 -19.84 4.46 9.90
N LYS A 138 -19.77 3.14 9.72
CA LYS A 138 -18.51 2.42 9.45
C LYS A 138 -18.45 2.00 7.98
N PHE A 139 -17.52 2.56 7.21
CA PHE A 139 -17.29 2.15 5.83
C PHE A 139 -16.23 1.04 5.75
N CYS A 140 -16.54 -0.05 5.06
CA CYS A 140 -15.58 -1.11 4.75
C CYS A 140 -15.87 -1.72 3.38
N GLN A 141 -14.85 -1.80 2.52
CA GLN A 141 -14.92 -2.48 1.24
C GLN A 141 -13.76 -3.45 1.10
N ASN A 142 -14.05 -4.67 0.63
CA ASN A 142 -13.02 -5.70 0.42
C ASN A 142 -11.93 -5.22 -0.54
N THR A 143 -10.68 -5.55 -0.22
CA THR A 143 -9.48 -5.28 -1.03
C THR A 143 -8.64 -6.55 -1.16
N ASP A 144 -7.47 -6.44 -1.80
CA ASP A 144 -6.47 -7.51 -1.84
C ASP A 144 -5.70 -7.67 -0.52
N GLN A 145 -5.78 -6.69 0.38
CA GLN A 145 -5.08 -6.68 1.68
C GLN A 145 -5.97 -7.11 2.83
N TYR A 146 -7.28 -6.85 2.75
CA TYR A 146 -8.23 -7.16 3.81
C TYR A 146 -9.62 -7.52 3.28
N SER A 147 -10.41 -8.14 4.15
CA SER A 147 -11.84 -8.38 3.97
C SER A 147 -12.64 -7.70 5.07
N CYS A 148 -13.92 -7.45 4.81
CA CYS A 148 -14.84 -6.83 5.76
C CYS A 148 -15.66 -7.90 6.47
N SER A 149 -15.70 -7.86 7.80
CA SER A 149 -16.61 -8.69 8.60
C SER A 149 -18.08 -8.28 8.38
N SER A 150 -19.02 -9.07 8.92
CA SER A 150 -20.45 -8.72 8.94
C SER A 150 -20.75 -7.40 9.69
N GLU A 151 -19.86 -7.00 10.59
CA GLU A 151 -19.92 -5.78 11.38
C GLU A 151 -19.11 -4.62 10.77
N GLY A 152 -18.43 -4.88 9.64
CA GLY A 152 -17.60 -3.90 8.93
C GLY A 152 -16.22 -3.71 9.55
N GLU A 153 -15.76 -4.64 10.38
CA GLU A 153 -14.39 -4.70 10.85
C GLU A 153 -13.48 -5.12 9.70
N ARG A 154 -12.28 -4.54 9.62
CA ARG A 154 -11.27 -4.99 8.66
C ARG A 154 -10.57 -6.22 9.22
N LEU A 155 -10.62 -7.31 8.46
CA LEU A 155 -9.94 -8.56 8.75
C LEU A 155 -8.78 -8.68 7.75
N CYS A 156 -7.55 -8.52 8.23
CA CYS A 156 -6.36 -8.62 7.39
C CYS A 156 -6.28 -10.00 6.77
N ARG A 157 -5.98 -10.04 5.46
CA ARG A 157 -5.70 -11.29 4.77
C ARG A 157 -4.35 -11.85 5.25
N PRO A 158 -4.08 -13.15 5.04
CA PRO A 158 -2.80 -13.75 5.39
C PRO A 158 -1.64 -12.93 4.81
N GLY A 159 -0.64 -12.64 5.65
CA GLY A 159 0.51 -11.83 5.26
C GLY A 159 0.35 -10.32 5.39
N TRP A 160 -0.76 -9.81 5.94
CA TRP A 160 -0.97 -8.39 6.23
C TRP A 160 -1.25 -8.13 7.72
N THR A 161 -0.85 -6.96 8.21
CA THR A 161 -0.99 -6.51 9.61
C THR A 161 -1.15 -4.98 9.69
N GLY A 162 -1.38 -4.47 10.90
CA GLY A 162 -1.74 -3.09 11.18
C GLY A 162 -3.25 -2.87 11.20
N ASP A 163 -3.68 -1.74 11.77
CA ASP A 163 -5.10 -1.41 11.97
C ASP A 163 -5.88 -1.28 10.65
N ASN A 164 -5.18 -0.95 9.55
CA ASN A 164 -5.75 -0.85 8.21
C ASN A 164 -5.22 -1.94 7.27
N CYS A 165 -4.51 -2.95 7.79
CA CYS A 165 -3.86 -4.00 7.01
C CYS A 165 -2.89 -3.44 5.96
N GLU A 166 -2.22 -2.34 6.29
CA GLU A 166 -1.31 -1.59 5.42
C GLU A 166 0.11 -2.16 5.41
N ASN A 167 0.47 -2.96 6.42
CA ASN A 167 1.81 -3.49 6.58
C ASN A 167 1.86 -4.95 6.12
N ALA A 168 2.73 -5.26 5.17
CA ALA A 168 2.99 -6.64 4.76
C ALA A 168 3.89 -7.35 5.79
N ILE A 169 3.61 -8.63 6.04
CA ILE A 169 4.39 -9.54 6.89
C ILE A 169 5.33 -10.35 5.97
N CYS A 170 6.62 -10.36 6.28
CA CYS A 170 7.61 -11.20 5.57
C CYS A 170 7.84 -12.52 6.34
N SER A 171 7.67 -13.69 5.71
CA SER A 171 7.83 -15.00 6.38
C SER A 171 9.25 -15.34 6.86
N ASN A 172 10.28 -14.68 6.33
CA ASN A 172 11.70 -15.05 6.60
C ASN A 172 12.51 -14.01 7.38
N GLY A 173 11.86 -12.95 7.89
CA GLY A 173 12.54 -11.81 8.50
C GLY A 173 13.22 -10.95 7.44
N CYS A 174 12.82 -9.68 7.35
CA CYS A 174 13.36 -8.72 6.39
C CYS A 174 14.35 -7.82 7.13
N SER A 175 15.64 -8.12 7.05
CA SER A 175 16.66 -7.51 7.92
C SER A 175 17.13 -6.14 7.41
N HIS A 176 17.52 -6.08 6.13
CA HIS A 176 17.98 -4.86 5.45
C HIS A 176 17.09 -4.57 4.25
N GLY A 177 15.81 -4.31 4.51
CA GLY A 177 14.85 -4.03 3.46
C GLY A 177 13.45 -3.73 3.99
N LYS A 178 12.50 -3.60 3.06
CA LYS A 178 11.09 -3.34 3.37
C LYS A 178 10.17 -4.36 2.71
N CYS A 179 9.21 -4.86 3.48
CA CYS A 179 8.14 -5.71 2.96
C CYS A 179 7.18 -4.88 2.10
N THR A 180 7.09 -5.19 0.80
CA THR A 180 6.20 -4.49 -0.15
C THR A 180 4.92 -5.28 -0.42
N SER A 181 4.97 -6.59 -0.25
CA SER A 181 3.84 -7.51 -0.26
C SER A 181 4.16 -8.73 0.60
N PRO A 182 3.19 -9.59 0.93
CA PRO A 182 3.45 -10.80 1.69
C PRO A 182 4.62 -11.59 1.08
N ASP A 183 5.60 -11.91 1.91
CA ASP A 183 6.82 -12.66 1.53
C ASP A 183 7.76 -12.01 0.51
N VAL A 184 7.52 -10.75 0.14
CA VAL A 184 8.41 -9.98 -0.74
C VAL A 184 9.10 -8.90 0.06
N CYS A 185 10.38 -9.16 0.39
CA CYS A 185 11.29 -8.20 1.00
C CYS A 185 12.10 -7.52 -0.11
N THR A 186 11.91 -6.21 -0.28
CA THR A 186 12.70 -5.39 -1.20
C THR A 186 13.93 -4.89 -0.45
N CYS A 187 15.12 -5.28 -0.89
CA CYS A 187 16.36 -5.00 -0.17
C CYS A 187 16.80 -3.54 -0.28
N ASP A 188 17.41 -3.06 0.79
CA ASP A 188 18.17 -1.82 0.79
C ASP A 188 19.41 -1.97 -0.12
N PRO A 189 19.96 -0.85 -0.64
CA PRO A 189 21.14 -0.90 -1.51
C PRO A 189 22.30 -1.66 -0.86
N GLY A 190 22.88 -2.59 -1.62
CA GLY A 190 24.00 -3.40 -1.16
C GLY A 190 23.61 -4.66 -0.40
N PHE A 191 22.32 -4.98 -0.29
CA PHE A 191 21.85 -6.24 0.27
C PHE A 191 21.08 -7.05 -0.79
N SER A 192 21.10 -8.38 -0.60
CA SER A 192 20.47 -9.35 -1.49
C SER A 192 19.92 -10.55 -0.71
N GLY A 193 19.30 -11.47 -1.46
CA GLY A 193 18.63 -12.66 -0.91
C GLY A 193 17.18 -12.39 -0.54
N LEU A 194 16.41 -13.46 -0.32
CA LEU A 194 14.96 -13.37 -0.03
C LEU A 194 14.64 -12.63 1.28
N ALA A 195 15.56 -12.64 2.23
CA ALA A 195 15.44 -12.00 3.54
C ALA A 195 16.24 -10.69 3.64
N CYS A 196 16.91 -10.28 2.55
CA CYS A 196 17.83 -9.14 2.53
C CYS A 196 18.85 -9.19 3.67
N ASN A 197 19.40 -10.38 3.90
CA ASN A 197 20.37 -10.66 4.95
C ASN A 197 21.77 -10.97 4.39
N GLN A 198 21.93 -10.97 3.06
CA GLN A 198 23.22 -11.17 2.40
C GLN A 198 23.75 -9.81 1.97
N CYS A 199 24.92 -9.43 2.46
CA CYS A 199 25.61 -8.26 1.92
C CYS A 199 26.12 -8.56 0.50
N GLN A 200 26.14 -7.54 -0.35
CA GLN A 200 26.79 -7.58 -1.65
C GLN A 200 28.21 -7.03 -1.50
N PRO A 201 29.24 -7.81 -1.90
CA PRO A 201 30.60 -7.31 -1.94
C PRO A 201 30.72 -6.12 -2.90
N ARG A 202 31.84 -5.41 -2.79
CA ARG A 202 32.19 -4.34 -3.73
C ARG A 202 32.14 -4.84 -5.18
N GLU A 203 31.72 -3.97 -6.10
CA GLU A 203 31.83 -4.26 -7.53
C GLU A 203 33.29 -4.62 -7.90
N ASN A 204 33.45 -5.63 -8.75
CA ASN A 204 34.72 -6.26 -9.15
C ASN A 204 35.49 -7.02 -8.06
N CYS A 205 34.94 -7.23 -6.86
CA CYS A 205 35.54 -8.11 -5.86
C CYS A 205 35.65 -9.55 -6.40
N GLN A 206 36.88 -10.05 -6.63
CA GLN A 206 37.11 -11.34 -7.28
C GLN A 206 37.19 -12.49 -6.28
N HIS A 207 38.06 -12.36 -5.28
CA HIS A 207 38.34 -13.37 -4.27
C HIS A 207 38.19 -12.80 -2.86
N GLY A 208 37.01 -12.27 -2.59
CA GLY A 208 36.71 -11.65 -1.32
C GLY A 208 35.22 -11.65 -1.00
N PHE A 209 34.91 -11.28 0.23
CA PHE A 209 33.57 -11.23 0.79
C PHE A 209 33.35 -9.91 1.51
N CYS A 210 32.10 -9.58 1.83
CA CYS A 210 31.85 -8.39 2.64
C CYS A 210 32.14 -8.65 4.13
N GLN A 211 32.90 -7.73 4.72
CA GLN A 211 33.34 -7.81 6.11
C GLN A 211 32.23 -7.38 7.06
N ASP A 212 31.99 -8.14 8.14
CA ASP A 212 31.02 -7.81 9.19
C ASP A 212 29.60 -7.49 8.67
N ASN A 213 29.19 -8.17 7.58
CA ASN A 213 27.93 -7.92 6.87
C ASN A 213 27.74 -6.46 6.40
N GLN A 214 28.84 -5.71 6.23
CA GLN A 214 28.82 -4.36 5.68
C GLN A 214 28.85 -4.42 4.15
N PRO A 215 27.84 -3.85 3.46
CA PRO A 215 27.77 -3.90 2.00
C PRO A 215 28.92 -3.11 1.37
N PHE A 216 29.24 -3.46 0.12
CA PHE A 216 30.27 -2.80 -0.70
C PHE A 216 31.70 -2.88 -0.17
N THR A 217 31.95 -3.73 0.82
CA THR A 217 33.30 -4.09 1.28
C THR A 217 33.83 -5.29 0.49
N CYS A 218 35.15 -5.48 0.48
CA CYS A 218 35.82 -6.61 -0.16
C CYS A 218 37.01 -7.01 0.71
N ALA A 219 36.75 -7.83 1.72
CA ALA A 219 37.78 -8.46 2.52
C ALA A 219 38.31 -9.68 1.76
N CYS A 220 39.61 -9.68 1.50
CA CYS A 220 40.23 -10.73 0.71
C CYS A 220 40.30 -12.05 1.46
N GLU A 221 40.00 -13.11 0.74
CA GLU A 221 40.25 -14.46 1.19
C GLU A 221 41.76 -14.67 1.44
N PRO A 222 42.14 -15.63 2.30
CA PRO A 222 43.54 -15.95 2.52
C PRO A 222 44.30 -16.23 1.20
N GLY A 223 45.47 -15.60 1.03
CA GLY A 223 46.28 -15.72 -0.17
C GLY A 223 45.91 -14.75 -1.30
N TRP A 224 44.90 -13.89 -1.12
CA TRP A 224 44.53 -12.84 -2.07
C TRP A 224 44.75 -11.44 -1.50
N GLY A 225 44.97 -10.46 -2.37
CA GLY A 225 45.17 -9.07 -2.00
C GLY A 225 44.83 -8.09 -3.13
N GLY A 226 44.98 -6.80 -2.85
CA GLY A 226 44.48 -5.74 -3.73
C GLY A 226 43.14 -5.19 -3.24
N ILE A 227 42.68 -4.10 -3.86
CA ILE A 227 41.44 -3.42 -3.45
C ILE A 227 40.17 -4.18 -3.88
N PHE A 228 40.32 -5.07 -4.86
CA PHE A 228 39.28 -5.95 -5.39
C PHE A 228 39.64 -7.42 -5.19
N CYS A 229 40.66 -7.72 -4.38
CA CYS A 229 41.19 -9.06 -4.14
C CYS A 229 41.57 -9.77 -5.45
N GLU A 230 42.10 -9.00 -6.38
CA GLU A 230 42.47 -9.42 -7.73
C GLU A 230 43.91 -9.96 -7.83
N ARG A 231 44.73 -9.75 -6.79
CA ARG A 231 46.14 -10.14 -6.77
C ARG A 231 46.30 -11.44 -5.99
N ASP A 232 46.78 -12.48 -6.65
CA ASP A 232 47.21 -13.70 -5.99
C ASP A 232 48.56 -13.44 -5.28
N LEU A 233 48.56 -13.54 -3.94
CA LEU A 233 49.74 -13.32 -3.12
C LEU A 233 50.63 -14.57 -3.03
N GLU A 234 50.16 -15.71 -3.54
CA GLU A 234 50.85 -17.00 -3.57
C GLU A 234 51.13 -17.47 -5.01
N PHE A 235 51.17 -16.52 -5.95
CA PHE A 235 51.27 -16.78 -7.39
C PHE A 235 52.43 -17.71 -7.77
N CYS A 236 53.62 -17.51 -7.19
CA CYS A 236 54.79 -18.35 -7.46
C CYS A 236 54.55 -19.82 -7.11
N THR A 237 53.94 -20.09 -5.95
CA THR A 237 53.69 -21.45 -5.48
C THR A 237 52.58 -22.12 -6.28
N ARG A 238 51.55 -21.35 -6.70
CA ARG A 238 50.42 -21.86 -7.48
C ARG A 238 50.72 -22.05 -8.97
N HIS A 239 51.57 -21.22 -9.56
CA HIS A 239 51.78 -21.16 -11.02
C HIS A 239 53.20 -21.44 -11.51
N SER A 240 54.23 -21.34 -10.66
CA SER A 240 55.65 -21.54 -11.04
C SER A 240 56.04 -20.86 -12.38
N PRO A 241 55.90 -19.52 -12.50
CA PRO A 241 56.00 -18.83 -13.78
C PRO A 241 57.42 -18.72 -14.37
N CYS A 242 58.46 -18.74 -13.52
CA CYS A 242 59.84 -18.54 -13.96
C CYS A 242 60.42 -19.77 -14.65
N ARG A 243 61.01 -19.57 -15.83
CA ARG A 243 61.64 -20.60 -16.66
C ARG A 243 63.16 -20.63 -16.45
N ASN A 244 63.80 -21.66 -17.01
CA ASN A 244 65.26 -21.80 -17.09
C ASN A 244 66.01 -21.68 -15.75
N GLY A 245 65.38 -22.12 -14.66
CA GLY A 245 65.96 -22.06 -13.31
C GLY A 245 65.85 -20.70 -12.63
N GLY A 246 65.02 -19.79 -13.14
CA GLY A 246 64.74 -18.50 -12.50
C GLY A 246 64.08 -18.66 -11.13
N ILE A 247 64.47 -17.80 -10.18
CA ILE A 247 63.91 -17.78 -8.82
C ILE A 247 62.66 -16.89 -8.82
N CYS A 248 61.51 -17.46 -8.46
CA CYS A 248 60.25 -16.73 -8.37
C CYS A 248 60.09 -16.06 -7.00
N SER A 249 59.68 -14.80 -7.00
CA SER A 249 59.26 -14.07 -5.80
C SER A 249 57.86 -13.49 -5.98
N ASN A 250 56.97 -13.68 -5.00
CA ASN A 250 55.62 -13.09 -5.01
C ASN A 250 55.72 -11.55 -4.89
N GLY A 251 54.85 -10.82 -5.59
CA GLY A 251 54.83 -9.36 -5.61
C GLY A 251 55.19 -8.75 -6.97
N GLY A 252 55.25 -7.42 -7.04
CA GLY A 252 55.37 -6.70 -8.31
C GLY A 252 54.01 -6.39 -8.97
N SER A 253 54.05 -5.70 -10.11
CA SER A 253 52.86 -5.21 -10.85
C SER A 253 52.03 -6.34 -11.47
N ALA A 254 52.65 -7.46 -11.83
CA ALA A 254 51.99 -8.65 -12.37
C ALA A 254 51.71 -9.74 -11.32
N GLY A 255 51.94 -9.46 -10.02
CA GLY A 255 51.76 -10.43 -8.94
C GLY A 255 52.95 -11.34 -8.66
N TYR A 256 53.93 -11.41 -9.57
CA TYR A 256 55.21 -12.09 -9.36
C TYR A 256 56.39 -11.35 -10.02
N THR A 257 57.60 -11.70 -9.61
CA THR A 257 58.86 -11.30 -10.26
C THR A 257 59.80 -12.49 -10.38
N CYS A 258 60.48 -12.62 -11.52
CA CYS A 258 61.49 -13.65 -11.73
C CYS A 258 62.90 -13.04 -11.68
N SER A 259 63.78 -13.63 -10.87
CA SER A 259 65.22 -13.36 -10.91
C SER A 259 65.89 -14.37 -11.83
N CYS A 260 66.30 -13.89 -13.02
CA CYS A 260 66.85 -14.74 -14.05
C CYS A 260 68.32 -15.09 -13.78
N PRO A 261 68.73 -16.35 -14.03
CA PRO A 261 70.13 -16.71 -14.00
C PRO A 261 70.87 -16.06 -15.17
N GLU A 262 72.20 -16.02 -15.07
CA GLU A 262 73.08 -15.46 -16.08
C GLU A 262 72.80 -16.08 -17.46
N GLY A 263 72.71 -15.23 -18.49
CA GLY A 263 72.38 -15.66 -19.85
C GLY A 263 70.88 -15.76 -20.17
N PHE A 264 69.97 -15.40 -19.24
CA PHE A 264 68.53 -15.35 -19.51
C PHE A 264 67.91 -13.99 -19.17
N ILE A 265 66.97 -13.55 -20.00
CA ILE A 265 66.18 -12.33 -19.82
C ILE A 265 64.69 -12.60 -20.12
N GLY A 266 63.84 -11.58 -19.96
CA GLY A 266 62.39 -11.69 -20.10
C GLY A 266 61.69 -11.67 -18.73
N SER A 267 60.37 -11.45 -18.72
CA SER A 267 59.61 -11.35 -17.45
C SER A 267 59.49 -12.69 -16.72
N SER A 268 59.62 -13.79 -17.45
CA SER A 268 59.62 -15.17 -16.96
C SER A 268 60.94 -15.90 -17.25
N CYS A 269 62.02 -15.18 -17.55
CA CYS A 269 63.34 -15.74 -17.92
C CYS A 269 63.29 -16.66 -19.16
N GLU A 270 62.38 -16.38 -20.09
CA GLU A 270 62.07 -17.19 -21.26
C GLU A 270 63.02 -16.98 -22.44
N ILE A 271 63.81 -15.89 -22.45
CA ILE A 271 64.68 -15.51 -23.56
C ILE A 271 66.13 -15.82 -23.18
N ALA A 272 66.79 -16.71 -23.93
CA ALA A 272 68.23 -16.92 -23.80
C ALA A 272 69.00 -15.79 -24.51
N LEU A 273 69.98 -15.20 -23.83
CA LEU A 273 70.92 -14.28 -24.43
C LEU A 273 71.90 -15.06 -25.32
N PRO A 274 72.27 -14.51 -26.49
CA PRO A 274 73.30 -15.12 -27.31
C PRO A 274 74.59 -15.22 -26.50
N SER A 275 75.15 -16.43 -26.43
CA SER A 275 76.43 -16.62 -25.77
C SER A 275 77.49 -15.82 -26.53
N ILE A 276 78.31 -15.03 -25.83
CA ILE A 276 79.42 -14.26 -26.41
C ILE A 276 80.45 -15.20 -27.08
N CYS A 277 80.32 -16.51 -26.85
CA CYS A 277 81.16 -17.57 -27.38
C CYS A 277 80.60 -18.30 -28.61
N GLU A 278 79.33 -18.15 -28.99
CA GLU A 278 78.78 -18.84 -30.18
C GLU A 278 79.26 -18.25 -31.51
N HIS A 279 79.78 -17.02 -31.49
CA HIS A 279 80.37 -16.37 -32.67
C HIS A 279 81.82 -15.94 -32.42
N GLN A 280 82.63 -16.81 -31.81
CA GLN A 280 84.07 -16.58 -31.60
C GLN A 280 84.37 -15.20 -30.99
N GLY A 281 83.90 -14.95 -29.77
CA GLY A 281 84.15 -13.70 -29.05
C GLY A 281 85.62 -13.28 -29.06
N ILE A 282 85.98 -12.42 -30.01
CA ILE A 282 87.26 -11.71 -30.07
C ILE A 282 86.99 -10.31 -29.54
N CYS A 283 87.40 -10.04 -28.30
CA CYS A 283 87.52 -8.68 -27.80
C CYS A 283 88.75 -8.03 -28.46
N ARG A 284 88.54 -6.97 -29.25
CA ARG A 284 89.62 -6.06 -29.66
C ARG A 284 89.59 -4.80 -28.81
N ASN A 285 90.53 -4.78 -27.86
CA ASN A 285 90.98 -3.69 -26.97
C ASN A 285 89.92 -3.07 -26.05
N GLY A 286 90.07 -3.37 -24.75
CA GLY A 286 89.55 -2.53 -23.67
C GLY A 286 90.29 -1.21 -23.54
#